data_AF-A0A6N8F960-F1
#
_entry.id   AF-A0A6N8F960-F1
#
_cell.length_a   1.000
_cell.length_b   1.000
_cell.length_c   1.000
_cell.angle_alpha   90.00
_cell.angle_beta   90.00
_cell.angle_gamma   90.00
#
_symmetry.space_group_name_H-M   'P 1'
#
loop_
_entity.id
_entity.type
_entity.pdbx_description
1 polymer ?
#
loop_
_entity_poly.entity_id
_entity_poly.type
_entity_poly.pdbx_seq_one_letter_code
_entity_poly.pdbx_strand_id
1 'polypeptide(L)'
;MLNTKIKKLVKKLIRYDSVKNQILTLDFSYAADNKVVVVGWCANKESAITTGLAADLGKSSCDIQVMEFPRPDVKKSLALASNDHCFGFLAIVDCPKSQFDKVIFSHSGINFPTKNMRLTNVESVKSLVAHAGPNPENASDFLAQNGIKISKKDKAGPAVINRPKDPDIERIKKELEDLKVNSDDFSTKLVSSTLPAIHKIWKTRQAQKNDVKLLSFGDVNENAKLSIVVPLYGRYDFMQLQISQFSKYPDFDSVELVYVLDDPMLAHEVRITAKGIYETFGMPFKVVFSERNLGFAGANNLGVEYATSENLLLLNSDIMPKHKGWVTEYLKQFENTENCGILGATLVYEDETIQHAGMEFRKDEHFPGIWMNHHPFKGFPVELVNLPDVFESPLTTGACMLMKTSLYRELGGFEPLFVLGDFEDSDLCLKVHNKGLKVAVSSTVVLYHLERLSQDLVDSGDWKFKLTLLNGVYQVSRWEKLIKELAK
;
A
#
# COMPACT_ATOMS: atom_id res chain seq x y z
N MET A 1 -8.60 4.93 24.17
CA MET A 1 -8.83 3.46 24.07
C MET A 1 -8.60 2.87 22.68
N LEU A 2 -8.87 3.58 21.57
CA LEU A 2 -8.65 3.08 20.20
C LEU A 2 -7.15 2.99 19.83
N ASN A 3 -6.36 3.98 20.25
CA ASN A 3 -4.90 4.05 20.02
C ASN A 3 -4.16 2.85 20.68
N THR A 4 -4.60 2.41 21.87
CA THR A 4 -4.09 1.19 22.52
C THR A 4 -4.51 -0.09 21.81
N LYS A 5 -5.68 -0.12 21.16
CA LYS A 5 -6.16 -1.28 20.37
C LYS A 5 -5.41 -1.39 19.05
N ILE A 6 -5.11 -0.28 18.37
CA ILE A 6 -4.32 -0.25 17.13
C ILE A 6 -2.84 -0.56 17.43
N LYS A 7 -2.23 0.05 18.45
CA LYS A 7 -0.87 -0.34 18.90
C LYS A 7 -0.80 -1.80 19.35
N LYS A 8 -1.84 -2.33 20.01
CA LYS A 8 -1.96 -3.78 20.29
C LYS A 8 -2.14 -4.61 19.02
N LEU A 9 -2.83 -4.11 17.99
CA LEU A 9 -3.07 -4.80 16.72
C LEU A 9 -1.77 -4.89 15.90
N VAL A 10 -1.00 -3.79 15.84
CA VAL A 10 0.30 -3.68 15.17
C VAL A 10 1.38 -4.47 15.91
N LYS A 11 1.46 -4.39 17.26
CA LYS A 11 2.30 -5.31 18.06
C LYS A 11 1.85 -6.78 17.99
N LYS A 12 0.58 -7.07 17.65
CA LYS A 12 0.10 -8.43 17.37
C LYS A 12 0.51 -8.93 16.00
N LEU A 13 0.78 -8.02 15.05
CA LEU A 13 1.04 -8.30 13.64
C LEU A 13 2.50 -8.67 13.39
N ILE A 14 3.44 -8.13 14.17
CA ILE A 14 4.88 -8.46 14.10
C ILE A 14 5.38 -8.61 15.54
N ARG A 15 5.82 -9.81 15.93
CA ARG A 15 6.35 -10.05 17.28
C ARG A 15 7.84 -9.78 17.33
N TYR A 16 8.13 -8.52 17.62
CA TYR A 16 9.44 -8.00 17.91
C TYR A 16 9.73 -8.12 19.41
N ASP A 17 10.75 -8.88 19.78
CA ASP A 17 11.32 -8.81 21.14
C ASP A 17 12.34 -7.66 21.17
N SER A 18 11.98 -6.55 21.80
CA SER A 18 12.82 -5.34 21.86
C SER A 18 14.09 -5.52 22.68
N VAL A 19 14.23 -6.60 23.47
CA VAL A 19 15.41 -6.87 24.28
C VAL A 19 16.49 -7.61 23.47
N LYS A 20 16.08 -8.41 22.49
CA LYS A 20 17.00 -9.26 21.69
C LYS A 20 16.97 -8.99 20.19
N ASN A 21 16.15 -8.03 19.74
CA ASN A 21 16.03 -7.60 18.34
C ASN A 21 15.76 -8.72 17.34
N GLN A 22 15.12 -9.80 17.82
CA GLN A 22 14.78 -10.99 17.05
C GLN A 22 13.28 -11.04 16.76
N ILE A 23 12.95 -11.46 15.54
CA ILE A 23 11.60 -11.59 15.00
C ILE A 23 11.45 -13.00 14.44
N LEU A 24 10.35 -13.68 14.79
CA LEU A 24 9.94 -14.93 14.16
C LEU A 24 8.51 -14.81 13.69
N THR A 25 8.26 -15.25 12.46
CA THR A 25 6.93 -15.25 11.85
C THR A 25 6.59 -16.62 11.26
N LEU A 26 5.29 -16.91 11.18
CA LEU A 26 4.73 -18.06 10.48
C LEU A 26 3.82 -17.52 9.38
N ASP A 27 4.17 -17.76 8.13
CA ASP A 27 3.43 -17.21 6.99
C ASP A 27 2.20 -18.09 6.69
N PHE A 28 2.41 -19.40 6.54
CA PHE A 28 1.36 -20.37 6.18
C PHE A 28 1.45 -21.65 7.00
N SER A 29 0.30 -22.32 7.18
CA SER A 29 0.24 -23.67 7.73
C SER A 29 -0.66 -24.61 6.93
N TYR A 30 -0.36 -25.89 6.99
CA TYR A 30 -1.16 -26.98 6.43
C TYR A 30 -1.28 -28.10 7.45
N ALA A 31 -2.51 -28.56 7.71
CA ALA A 31 -2.75 -29.69 8.60
C ALA A 31 -2.74 -31.00 7.81
N ALA A 32 -1.88 -31.93 8.23
CA ALA A 32 -1.73 -33.25 7.63
C ALA A 32 -1.90 -34.30 8.73
N ASP A 33 -3.13 -34.80 8.92
CA ASP A 33 -3.48 -35.75 9.98
C ASP A 33 -3.07 -35.27 11.39
N ASN A 34 -2.07 -35.92 12.00
CA ASN A 34 -1.51 -35.58 13.31
C ASN A 34 -0.28 -34.65 13.23
N LYS A 35 0.01 -34.08 12.06
CA LYS A 35 1.12 -33.15 11.85
C LYS A 35 0.60 -31.80 11.35
N VAL A 36 1.29 -30.74 11.71
CA VAL A 36 1.10 -29.42 11.12
C VAL A 36 2.40 -29.00 10.43
N VAL A 37 2.30 -28.76 9.13
CA VAL A 37 3.40 -28.20 8.34
C VAL A 37 3.27 -26.68 8.39
N VAL A 38 4.36 -25.97 8.65
CA VAL A 38 4.42 -24.51 8.64
C VAL A 38 5.59 -23.99 7.82
N VAL A 39 5.40 -22.85 7.18
CA VAL A 39 6.49 -22.10 6.55
C VAL A 39 6.57 -20.72 7.17
N GLY A 40 7.78 -20.22 7.40
CA GLY A 40 8.02 -18.94 8.04
C GLY A 40 9.46 -18.47 7.91
N TRP A 41 9.81 -17.47 8.71
CA TRP A 41 11.18 -16.94 8.76
C TRP A 41 11.52 -16.38 10.14
N CYS A 42 12.82 -16.36 10.42
CA CYS A 42 13.43 -15.77 11.61
C CYS A 42 14.44 -14.70 11.17
N ALA A 43 14.53 -13.58 11.89
CA ALA A 43 15.50 -12.53 11.63
C ALA A 43 15.99 -11.88 12.93
N ASN A 44 17.24 -11.39 12.95
CA ASN A 44 17.79 -10.54 13.99
C ASN A 44 18.48 -9.32 13.36
N LYS A 45 18.16 -8.12 13.85
CA LYS A 45 18.74 -6.88 13.32
C LYS A 45 20.18 -6.63 13.74
N GLU A 46 20.61 -7.11 14.91
CA GLU A 46 21.91 -6.74 15.49
C GLU A 46 23.01 -7.73 15.17
N SER A 47 22.68 -9.01 15.04
CA SER A 47 23.68 -10.06 14.85
C SER A 47 23.18 -11.18 13.95
N ALA A 48 24.12 -11.93 13.40
CA ALA A 48 23.85 -13.18 12.72
C ALA A 48 23.08 -14.14 13.65
N ILE A 49 22.12 -14.86 13.07
CA ILE A 49 21.36 -15.89 13.78
C ILE A 49 21.91 -17.26 13.43
N THR A 50 21.96 -18.15 14.42
CA THR A 50 22.36 -19.53 14.21
C THR A 50 21.19 -20.34 13.65
N THR A 51 21.49 -21.53 13.14
CA THR A 51 20.47 -22.53 12.82
C THR A 51 19.92 -23.14 14.11
N GLY A 52 18.73 -23.76 14.07
CA GLY A 52 18.16 -24.47 15.21
C GLY A 52 16.86 -23.85 15.76
N LEU A 53 15.77 -24.10 15.03
CA LEU A 53 14.40 -23.83 15.48
C LEU A 53 13.85 -25.04 16.23
N ALA A 54 13.28 -24.82 17.42
CA ALA A 54 12.60 -25.86 18.22
C ALA A 54 11.11 -25.51 18.41
N ALA A 55 10.31 -26.49 18.82
CA ALA A 55 8.91 -26.28 19.19
C ALA A 55 8.47 -27.17 20.35
N ASP A 56 7.76 -26.57 21.30
CA ASP A 56 7.22 -27.25 22.48
C ASP A 56 5.69 -27.22 22.48
N LEU A 57 5.04 -28.31 22.89
CA LEU A 57 3.59 -28.39 23.04
C LEU A 57 3.22 -28.29 24.53
N GLY A 58 2.94 -27.08 25.01
CA GLY A 58 2.62 -26.86 26.43
C GLY A 58 3.84 -27.05 27.35
N LYS A 59 3.87 -28.17 28.10
CA LYS A 59 5.00 -28.57 28.97
C LYS A 59 5.77 -29.80 28.45
N SER A 60 5.41 -30.29 27.28
CA SER A 60 5.96 -31.50 26.66
C SER A 60 6.70 -31.09 25.39
N SER A 61 7.89 -31.64 25.14
CA SER A 61 8.59 -31.45 23.87
C SER A 61 7.74 -32.04 22.73
N CYS A 62 7.53 -31.27 21.66
CA CYS A 62 6.92 -31.76 20.43
C CYS A 62 8.06 -32.12 19.47
N ASP A 63 7.95 -33.25 18.75
CA ASP A 63 8.94 -33.51 17.70
C ASP A 63 8.72 -32.50 16.56
N ILE A 64 9.82 -31.88 16.12
CA ILE A 64 9.84 -30.90 15.05
C ILE A 64 10.96 -31.25 14.07
N GLN A 65 10.60 -31.38 12.82
CA GLN A 65 11.54 -31.52 11.70
C GLN A 65 11.59 -30.19 10.98
N VAL A 66 12.78 -29.65 10.71
CA VAL A 66 12.94 -28.32 10.12
C VAL A 66 13.88 -28.38 8.93
N MET A 67 13.45 -27.80 7.81
CA MET A 67 14.30 -27.47 6.67
C MET A 67 14.46 -25.96 6.59
N GLU A 68 15.68 -25.48 6.73
CA GLU A 68 16.01 -24.05 6.63
C GLU A 68 16.45 -23.67 5.20
N PHE A 69 16.20 -22.43 4.80
CA PHE A 69 16.57 -21.91 3.49
C PHE A 69 16.80 -20.38 3.52
N PRO A 70 17.56 -19.82 2.57
CA PRO A 70 17.81 -18.37 2.52
C PRO A 70 16.55 -17.54 2.24
N ARG A 71 16.45 -16.36 2.86
CA ARG A 71 15.38 -15.36 2.62
C ARG A 71 15.96 -13.97 2.27
N PRO A 72 16.54 -13.79 1.07
CA PRO A 72 17.10 -12.50 0.65
C PRO A 72 16.05 -11.39 0.58
N ASP A 73 14.78 -11.74 0.36
CA ASP A 73 13.62 -10.87 0.44
C ASP A 73 13.44 -10.32 1.86
N VAL A 74 13.50 -11.16 2.90
CA VAL A 74 13.39 -10.74 4.31
C VAL A 74 14.58 -9.87 4.71
N LYS A 75 15.81 -10.24 4.32
CA LYS A 75 17.00 -9.38 4.52
C LYS A 75 16.75 -7.98 3.98
N LYS A 76 16.28 -7.90 2.73
CA LYS A 76 16.05 -6.63 2.05
C LYS A 76 14.94 -5.83 2.73
N SER A 77 13.80 -6.46 3.02
CA SER A 77 12.64 -5.80 3.64
C SER A 77 12.93 -5.28 5.05
N LEU A 78 13.80 -5.96 5.81
CA LEU A 78 14.18 -5.54 7.16
C LEU A 78 15.49 -4.73 7.22
N ALA A 79 16.11 -4.46 6.07
CA ALA A 79 17.41 -3.78 5.94
C ALA A 79 18.50 -4.41 6.84
N LEU A 80 18.60 -5.75 6.84
CA LEU A 80 19.61 -6.46 7.64
C LEU A 80 20.99 -6.38 6.99
N ALA A 81 22.03 -6.36 7.82
CA ALA A 81 23.42 -6.19 7.39
C ALA A 81 23.88 -7.27 6.39
N SER A 82 23.55 -8.54 6.66
CA SER A 82 23.99 -9.69 5.86
C SER A 82 22.96 -10.82 5.84
N ASN A 83 23.16 -11.83 4.98
CA ASN A 83 22.20 -12.92 4.78
C ASN A 83 22.09 -13.85 6.00
N ASP A 84 23.12 -13.91 6.83
CA ASP A 84 23.18 -14.68 8.08
C ASP A 84 22.37 -14.04 9.23
N HIS A 85 21.81 -12.85 9.04
CA HIS A 85 20.87 -12.22 9.97
C HIS A 85 19.44 -12.76 9.84
N CYS A 86 19.13 -13.56 8.82
CA CYS A 86 17.81 -14.15 8.65
C CYS A 86 17.84 -15.52 7.95
N PHE A 87 16.88 -16.39 8.28
CA PHE A 87 16.63 -17.60 7.52
C PHE A 87 15.12 -17.84 7.40
N GLY A 88 14.72 -18.47 6.31
CA GLY A 88 13.40 -19.07 6.14
C GLY A 88 13.41 -20.51 6.62
N PHE A 89 12.26 -21.03 7.02
CA PHE A 89 12.13 -22.42 7.42
C PHE A 89 10.81 -23.02 6.96
N LEU A 90 10.85 -24.32 6.70
CA LEU A 90 9.71 -25.21 6.52
C LEU A 90 9.79 -26.24 7.65
N ALA A 91 8.82 -26.21 8.55
CA ALA A 91 8.81 -27.08 9.72
C ALA A 91 7.60 -28.01 9.72
N ILE A 92 7.79 -29.23 10.21
CA ILE A 92 6.74 -30.23 10.42
C ILE A 92 6.67 -30.46 11.93
N VAL A 93 5.56 -30.05 12.53
CA VAL A 93 5.31 -30.17 13.96
C VAL A 93 4.40 -31.38 14.19
N ASP A 94 4.85 -32.35 14.98
CA ASP A 94 4.06 -33.54 15.31
C ASP A 94 2.99 -33.23 16.37
N CYS A 95 1.93 -32.54 15.95
CA CYS A 95 0.79 -32.27 16.80
C CYS A 95 -0.53 -32.24 16.01
N PRO A 96 -1.65 -32.64 16.65
CA PRO A 96 -2.97 -32.46 16.06
C PRO A 96 -3.25 -30.98 15.83
N LYS A 97 -3.92 -30.65 14.72
CA LYS A 97 -4.36 -29.27 14.41
C LYS A 97 -5.06 -28.57 15.58
N SER A 98 -5.88 -29.30 16.34
CA SER A 98 -6.62 -28.77 17.51
C SER A 98 -5.71 -28.30 18.65
N GLN A 99 -4.46 -28.75 18.68
CA GLN A 99 -3.47 -28.40 19.69
C GLN A 99 -2.40 -27.43 19.17
N PHE A 100 -2.40 -27.12 17.88
CA PHE A 100 -1.36 -26.29 17.27
C PHE A 100 -1.25 -24.91 17.91
N ASP A 101 -2.36 -24.30 18.35
CA ASP A 101 -2.36 -23.01 19.07
C ASP A 101 -1.64 -23.07 20.44
N LYS A 102 -1.40 -24.26 20.98
CA LYS A 102 -0.65 -24.47 22.23
C LYS A 102 0.85 -24.65 22.00
N VAL A 103 1.29 -24.74 20.74
CA VAL A 103 2.70 -24.87 20.37
C VAL A 103 3.44 -23.56 20.67
N ILE A 104 4.68 -23.67 21.10
CA ILE A 104 5.59 -22.55 21.30
C ILE A 104 6.84 -22.84 20.51
N PHE A 105 7.09 -22.06 19.45
CA PHE A 105 8.35 -22.09 18.74
C PHE A 105 9.41 -21.43 19.61
N SER A 106 10.62 -21.98 19.63
CA SER A 106 11.74 -21.38 20.35
C SER A 106 12.99 -21.32 19.47
N HIS A 107 13.71 -20.22 19.57
CA HIS A 107 14.96 -20.01 18.87
C HIS A 107 15.85 -19.09 19.70
N SER A 108 17.13 -19.46 19.87
CA SER A 108 18.10 -18.68 20.67
C SER A 108 17.60 -18.28 22.08
N GLY A 109 16.83 -19.18 22.71
CA GLY A 109 16.23 -18.97 24.04
C GLY A 109 15.11 -17.93 24.08
N ILE A 110 14.51 -17.59 22.94
CA ILE A 110 13.30 -16.77 22.84
C ILE A 110 12.12 -17.66 22.48
N ASN A 111 10.99 -17.44 23.15
CA ASN A 111 9.77 -18.21 22.97
C ASN A 111 8.72 -17.41 22.17
N PHE A 112 8.18 -18.04 21.14
CA PHE A 112 7.19 -17.50 20.23
C PHE A 112 5.94 -18.41 20.21
N PRO A 113 4.94 -18.16 21.08
CA PRO A 113 3.73 -18.97 21.12
C PRO A 113 2.89 -18.82 19.84
N THR A 114 2.37 -19.92 19.29
CA THR A 114 1.61 -19.94 18.02
C THR A 114 0.24 -19.28 18.10
N LYS A 115 -0.51 -19.41 19.22
CA LYS A 115 -1.81 -18.72 19.50
C LYS A 115 -1.82 -17.21 19.31
N ASN A 116 -0.64 -16.68 19.09
CA ASN A 116 -0.20 -15.33 19.30
C ASN A 116 0.37 -14.76 17.98
N MET A 117 0.55 -15.61 16.97
CA MET A 117 1.00 -15.31 15.62
C MET A 117 -0.19 -15.25 14.66
N ARG A 118 -0.03 -14.55 13.54
CA ARG A 118 -0.94 -14.68 12.40
C ARG A 118 -0.31 -15.67 11.43
N LEU A 119 -1.06 -16.70 11.07
CA LEU A 119 -0.69 -17.68 10.06
C LEU A 119 -1.89 -17.94 9.16
N THR A 120 -1.64 -18.16 7.87
CA THR A 120 -2.70 -18.48 6.91
C THR A 120 -2.79 -19.99 6.73
N ASN A 121 -3.96 -20.57 7.03
CA ASN A 121 -4.19 -21.99 6.76
C ASN A 121 -4.44 -22.18 5.27
N VAL A 122 -3.61 -22.99 4.61
CA VAL A 122 -3.83 -23.36 3.22
C VAL A 122 -4.51 -24.71 3.13
N GLU A 123 -5.20 -24.95 2.02
CA GLU A 123 -5.90 -26.20 1.75
C GLU A 123 -4.99 -27.27 1.13
N SER A 124 -3.74 -26.93 0.80
CA SER A 124 -2.82 -27.78 0.07
C SER A 124 -1.37 -27.58 0.50
N VAL A 125 -0.67 -28.69 0.77
CA VAL A 125 0.76 -28.67 1.10
C VAL A 125 1.62 -28.12 -0.04
N LYS A 126 1.16 -28.23 -1.30
CA LYS A 126 1.84 -27.69 -2.48
C LYS A 126 1.96 -26.16 -2.42
N SER A 127 1.05 -25.48 -1.72
CA SER A 127 1.17 -24.03 -1.47
C SER A 127 2.34 -23.70 -0.55
N LEU A 128 2.62 -24.53 0.46
CA LEU A 128 3.76 -24.28 1.37
C LEU A 128 5.08 -24.46 0.63
N VAL A 129 5.17 -25.46 -0.25
CA VAL A 129 6.35 -25.71 -1.09
C VAL A 129 6.71 -24.48 -1.93
N ALA A 130 5.72 -23.78 -2.49
CA ALA A 130 5.95 -22.56 -3.28
C ALA A 130 6.53 -21.40 -2.46
N HIS A 131 6.40 -21.43 -1.13
CA HIS A 131 6.93 -20.40 -0.22
C HIS A 131 8.27 -20.81 0.41
N ALA A 132 8.80 -22.00 0.10
CA ALA A 132 10.00 -22.56 0.71
C ALA A 132 11.33 -22.12 0.05
N GLY A 133 11.37 -20.89 -0.50
CA GLY A 133 12.60 -20.30 -1.04
C GLY A 133 13.07 -20.90 -2.39
N PRO A 134 14.35 -20.69 -2.76
CA PRO A 134 14.84 -20.84 -4.14
C PRO A 134 14.93 -22.28 -4.68
N ASN A 135 14.51 -23.30 -3.93
CA ASN A 135 14.50 -24.69 -4.43
C ASN A 135 13.26 -25.49 -3.95
N PRO A 136 12.12 -25.40 -4.68
CA PRO A 136 10.87 -26.10 -4.36
C PRO A 136 11.00 -27.64 -4.37
N GLU A 137 11.99 -28.18 -5.08
CA GLU A 137 12.24 -29.63 -5.13
C GLU A 137 12.72 -30.13 -3.76
N ASN A 138 13.66 -29.43 -3.13
CA ASN A 138 14.14 -29.75 -1.78
C ASN A 138 13.01 -29.74 -0.74
N ALA A 139 12.09 -28.77 -0.84
CA ALA A 139 10.92 -28.69 0.04
C ALA A 139 9.98 -29.89 -0.17
N SER A 140 9.77 -30.29 -1.42
CA SER A 140 8.94 -31.44 -1.76
C SER A 140 9.57 -32.74 -1.25
N ASP A 141 10.88 -32.89 -1.41
CA ASP A 141 11.64 -34.06 -0.93
C ASP A 141 11.64 -34.13 0.60
N PHE A 142 11.85 -33.01 1.29
CA PHE A 142 11.79 -32.92 2.74
C PHE A 142 10.42 -33.35 3.29
N LEU A 143 9.33 -32.89 2.66
CA LEU A 143 7.97 -33.28 3.04
C LEU A 143 7.72 -34.78 2.80
N ALA A 144 8.16 -35.29 1.65
CA ALA A 144 8.00 -36.70 1.31
C ALA A 144 8.78 -37.63 2.27
N GLN A 145 10.02 -37.29 2.59
CA GLN A 145 10.85 -38.02 3.56
C GLN A 145 10.22 -38.06 4.96
N ASN A 146 9.44 -37.04 5.31
CA ASN A 146 8.76 -36.93 6.61
C ASN A 146 7.30 -37.42 6.58
N GLY A 147 6.90 -38.14 5.53
CA GLY A 147 5.61 -38.81 5.42
C GLY A 147 4.45 -37.92 5.00
N ILE A 148 4.71 -36.69 4.53
CA ILE A 148 3.68 -35.78 4.02
C ILE A 148 3.52 -36.01 2.50
N LYS A 149 2.42 -36.66 2.11
CA LYS A 149 2.13 -36.93 0.69
C LYS A 149 1.61 -35.69 -0.02
N ILE A 150 2.24 -35.33 -1.14
CA ILE A 150 1.79 -34.27 -2.04
C ILE A 150 0.97 -34.94 -3.16
N SER A 151 -0.35 -34.74 -3.20
CA SER A 151 -1.19 -35.33 -4.24
C SER A 151 -1.04 -34.57 -5.56
N LYS A 152 -1.05 -35.28 -6.69
CA LYS A 152 -1.11 -34.66 -8.03
C LYS A 152 -2.39 -33.83 -8.24
N LYS A 153 -3.45 -34.08 -7.45
CA LYS A 153 -4.72 -33.32 -7.47
C LYS A 153 -4.70 -32.10 -6.55
N ASP A 154 -3.70 -31.97 -5.68
CA ASP A 154 -3.56 -30.80 -4.82
C ASP A 154 -3.19 -29.61 -5.71
N LYS A 155 -4.19 -28.75 -5.96
CA LYS A 155 -3.92 -27.42 -6.50
C LYS A 155 -3.09 -26.69 -5.45
N ALA A 156 -2.09 -25.90 -5.85
CA ALA A 156 -1.59 -24.90 -4.93
C ALA A 156 -2.81 -24.05 -4.54
N GLY A 157 -3.24 -24.11 -3.27
CA GLY A 157 -4.01 -23.03 -2.65
C GLY A 157 -3.33 -21.69 -2.95
N PRO A 158 -4.09 -20.59 -2.95
CA PRO A 158 -3.82 -19.42 -3.78
C PRO A 158 -2.32 -19.20 -3.79
N ALA A 159 -1.72 -19.40 -4.97
CA ALA A 159 -0.36 -18.98 -5.18
C ALA A 159 -0.22 -17.59 -4.56
N VAL A 160 0.99 -17.14 -4.19
CA VAL A 160 1.32 -15.72 -4.44
C VAL A 160 0.62 -15.42 -5.74
N ILE A 161 -0.51 -14.67 -5.73
CA ILE A 161 -1.45 -14.69 -6.87
C ILE A 161 -0.51 -14.50 -8.03
N ASN A 162 -0.37 -15.53 -8.87
CA ASN A 162 0.63 -15.48 -9.92
C ASN A 162 -0.07 -14.61 -10.92
N ARG A 163 -0.09 -13.31 -10.58
CA ARG A 163 -0.90 -12.28 -11.20
C ARG A 163 -0.39 -12.37 -12.61
N PRO A 164 -1.24 -12.73 -13.58
CA PRO A 164 -0.81 -12.71 -14.95
C PRO A 164 -0.16 -11.35 -15.16
N LYS A 165 1.14 -11.39 -15.48
CA LYS A 165 1.95 -10.19 -15.53
C LYS A 165 1.31 -9.27 -16.56
N ASP A 166 0.95 -8.05 -16.17
CA ASP A 166 0.31 -7.12 -17.08
C ASP A 166 1.30 -6.84 -18.23
N PRO A 167 0.91 -7.13 -19.49
CA PRO A 167 1.84 -7.11 -20.61
C PRO A 167 2.42 -5.72 -20.87
N ASP A 168 1.66 -4.65 -20.63
CA ASP A 168 2.18 -3.29 -20.79
C ASP A 168 3.15 -2.94 -19.66
N ILE A 169 2.88 -3.41 -18.43
CA ILE A 169 3.79 -3.23 -17.30
C ILE A 169 5.11 -3.98 -17.52
N GLU A 170 5.08 -5.21 -18.04
CA GLU A 170 6.30 -5.95 -18.37
C GLU A 170 7.09 -5.29 -19.50
N ARG A 171 6.40 -4.70 -20.49
CA ARG A 171 7.07 -3.89 -21.52
C ARG A 171 7.72 -2.65 -20.91
N ILE A 172 7.04 -1.94 -20.02
CA ILE A 172 7.61 -0.78 -19.31
C ILE A 172 8.84 -1.20 -18.49
N LYS A 173 8.77 -2.31 -17.74
CA LYS A 173 9.92 -2.86 -17.01
C LYS A 173 11.11 -3.12 -17.94
N LYS A 174 10.85 -3.69 -19.12
CA LYS A 174 11.89 -3.94 -20.13
C LYS A 174 12.52 -2.64 -20.64
N GLU A 175 11.73 -1.61 -20.94
CA GLU A 175 12.27 -0.30 -21.34
C GLU A 175 13.14 0.35 -20.24
N LEU A 176 12.87 0.04 -18.97
CA LEU A 176 13.64 0.51 -17.81
C LEU A 176 14.86 -0.37 -17.46
N GLU A 177 14.94 -1.59 -17.99
CA GLU A 177 15.97 -2.57 -17.64
C GLU A 177 17.36 -2.08 -18.05
N ASP A 178 17.46 -1.56 -19.28
CA ASP A 178 18.72 -1.06 -19.86
C ASP A 178 19.15 0.32 -19.33
N LEU A 179 18.26 0.99 -18.58
CA LEU A 179 18.54 2.30 -18.02
C LEU A 179 19.45 2.18 -16.79
N LYS A 180 20.71 2.58 -16.93
CA LYS A 180 21.69 2.57 -15.84
C LYS A 180 21.65 3.90 -15.09
N VAL A 181 21.11 3.87 -13.89
CA VAL A 181 20.91 5.06 -13.02
C VAL A 181 22.22 5.81 -12.73
N ASN A 182 23.36 5.10 -12.68
CA ASN A 182 24.66 5.68 -12.35
C ASN A 182 25.51 6.07 -13.58
N SER A 183 24.96 6.05 -14.80
CA SER A 183 25.73 6.43 -15.99
C SER A 183 25.64 7.93 -16.28
N ASP A 184 26.72 8.51 -16.80
CA ASP A 184 26.79 9.94 -17.16
C ASP A 184 25.74 10.35 -18.21
N ASP A 185 25.26 9.40 -19.01
CA ASP A 185 24.23 9.59 -20.04
C ASP A 185 22.80 9.29 -19.57
N PHE A 186 22.60 8.99 -18.28
CA PHE A 186 21.32 8.61 -17.69
C PHE A 186 20.21 9.60 -18.04
N SER A 187 20.37 10.88 -17.67
CA SER A 187 19.35 11.90 -17.88
C SER A 187 19.04 12.09 -19.37
N THR A 188 20.07 12.06 -20.22
CA THR A 188 19.93 12.20 -21.69
C THR A 188 19.14 11.04 -22.28
N LYS A 189 19.46 9.79 -21.92
CA LYS A 189 18.72 8.59 -22.36
C LYS A 189 17.29 8.56 -21.83
N LEU A 190 17.11 8.97 -20.57
CA LEU A 190 15.79 9.02 -19.95
C LEU A 190 14.86 9.95 -20.74
N VAL A 191 15.33 11.17 -21.06
CA VAL A 191 14.55 12.17 -21.82
C VAL A 191 14.38 11.80 -23.29
N SER A 192 15.47 11.41 -23.97
CA SER A 192 15.49 11.30 -25.44
C SER A 192 14.90 10.00 -25.99
N SER A 193 14.94 8.90 -25.23
CA SER A 193 14.47 7.59 -25.69
C SER A 193 13.48 6.92 -24.75
N THR A 194 13.80 6.84 -23.46
CA THR A 194 13.06 6.00 -22.50
C THR A 194 11.68 6.55 -22.19
N LEU A 195 11.59 7.85 -21.86
CA LEU A 195 10.33 8.54 -21.59
C LEU A 195 9.36 8.49 -22.79
N PRO A 196 9.76 8.84 -24.03
CA PRO A 196 8.89 8.68 -25.20
C PRO A 196 8.40 7.25 -25.44
N ALA A 197 9.26 6.23 -25.25
CA ALA A 197 8.88 4.84 -25.44
C ALA A 197 7.83 4.38 -24.42
N ILE A 198 8.04 4.69 -23.14
CA ILE A 198 7.10 4.37 -22.06
C ILE A 198 5.79 5.15 -22.22
N HIS A 199 5.85 6.44 -22.55
CA HIS A 199 4.65 7.23 -22.85
C HIS A 199 3.88 6.69 -24.05
N LYS A 200 4.55 6.15 -25.07
CA LYS A 200 3.85 5.52 -26.19
C LYS A 200 3.08 4.29 -25.73
N ILE A 201 3.67 3.44 -24.88
CA ILE A 201 2.99 2.27 -24.29
C ILE A 201 1.78 2.74 -23.47
N TRP A 202 2.01 3.64 -22.51
CA TRP A 202 0.99 4.08 -21.56
C TRP A 202 -0.13 4.87 -22.23
N LYS A 203 0.19 5.79 -23.15
CA LYS A 203 -0.82 6.54 -23.93
C LYS A 203 -1.68 5.60 -24.77
N THR A 204 -1.08 4.58 -25.39
CA THR A 204 -1.84 3.57 -26.14
C THR A 204 -2.81 2.82 -25.22
N ARG A 205 -2.36 2.47 -24.01
CA ARG A 205 -3.19 1.83 -23.00
C ARG A 205 -4.36 2.71 -22.55
N GLN A 206 -4.10 3.99 -22.26
CA GLN A 206 -5.12 4.97 -21.82
C GLN A 206 -6.14 5.29 -22.93
N ALA A 207 -5.74 5.24 -24.20
CA ALA A 207 -6.62 5.52 -25.34
C ALA A 207 -7.52 4.33 -25.75
N GLN A 208 -7.23 3.12 -25.27
CA GLN A 208 -8.08 1.97 -25.52
C GLN A 208 -9.43 2.14 -24.82
N LYS A 209 -10.51 1.72 -25.48
CA LYS A 209 -11.84 1.69 -24.88
C LYS A 209 -11.77 0.93 -23.56
N ASN A 210 -12.27 1.53 -22.49
CA ASN A 210 -12.32 0.95 -21.15
C ASN A 210 -13.77 0.60 -20.80
N ASP A 211 -14.12 -0.68 -20.75
CA ASP A 211 -15.44 -1.10 -20.27
C ASP A 211 -15.54 -0.92 -18.75
N VAL A 212 -16.38 0.03 -18.33
CA VAL A 212 -16.60 0.37 -16.93
C VAL A 212 -17.91 -0.24 -16.45
N LYS A 213 -17.90 -0.82 -15.24
CA LYS A 213 -19.11 -1.32 -14.56
C LYS A 213 -19.30 -0.56 -13.26
N LEU A 214 -20.49 -0.01 -13.04
CA LEU A 214 -20.88 0.63 -11.79
C LEU A 214 -21.79 -0.32 -10.99
N LEU A 215 -21.49 -0.51 -9.71
CA LEU A 215 -22.41 -1.12 -8.75
C LEU A 215 -22.68 -0.14 -7.61
N SER A 216 -23.95 -0.01 -7.24
CA SER A 216 -24.38 0.79 -6.10
C SER A 216 -24.89 -0.11 -4.97
N PHE A 217 -24.56 0.26 -3.75
CA PHE A 217 -25.01 -0.40 -2.53
C PHE A 217 -25.76 0.64 -1.69
N GLY A 218 -27.07 0.44 -1.52
CA GLY A 218 -27.96 1.43 -0.91
C GLY A 218 -28.37 2.56 -1.85
N ASP A 219 -29.19 3.47 -1.32
CA ASP A 219 -29.74 4.59 -2.07
C ASP A 219 -28.72 5.74 -2.21
N VAL A 220 -28.83 6.48 -3.32
CA VAL A 220 -27.99 7.64 -3.59
C VAL A 220 -28.36 8.78 -2.64
N ASN A 221 -27.35 9.39 -2.02
CA ASN A 221 -27.54 10.58 -1.21
C ASN A 221 -27.61 11.83 -2.11
N GLU A 222 -28.82 12.22 -2.50
CA GLU A 222 -29.05 13.42 -3.34
C GLU A 222 -28.63 14.74 -2.67
N ASN A 223 -28.46 14.74 -1.34
CA ASN A 223 -28.06 15.91 -0.56
C ASN A 223 -26.57 15.91 -0.19
N ALA A 224 -25.77 15.03 -0.80
CA ALA A 224 -24.34 14.95 -0.52
C ALA A 224 -23.64 16.27 -0.87
N LYS A 225 -22.86 16.79 0.08
CA LYS A 225 -22.04 18.01 -0.09
C LYS A 225 -20.62 17.71 -0.53
N LEU A 226 -20.19 16.47 -0.35
CA LEU A 226 -18.85 15.98 -0.65
C LEU A 226 -18.92 14.60 -1.27
N SER A 227 -18.26 14.43 -2.42
CA SER A 227 -17.98 13.11 -2.99
C SER A 227 -16.55 12.72 -2.60
N ILE A 228 -16.38 11.58 -1.95
CA ILE A 228 -15.08 11.00 -1.63
C ILE A 228 -14.79 9.90 -2.66
N VAL A 229 -13.71 10.07 -3.43
CA VAL A 229 -13.23 9.09 -4.40
C VAL A 229 -12.04 8.34 -3.81
N VAL A 230 -12.15 6.99 -3.79
CA VAL A 230 -11.16 6.11 -3.18
C VAL A 230 -10.70 5.02 -4.16
N PRO A 231 -9.49 5.11 -4.74
CA PRO A 231 -8.95 4.03 -5.55
C PRO A 231 -8.55 2.82 -4.67
N LEU A 232 -8.82 1.62 -5.19
CA LEU A 232 -8.52 0.33 -4.60
C LEU A 232 -7.56 -0.41 -5.52
N TYR A 233 -6.37 -0.74 -5.00
CA TYR A 233 -5.39 -1.55 -5.71
C TYR A 233 -4.68 -2.50 -4.74
N GLY A 234 -4.66 -3.80 -5.06
CA GLY A 234 -4.02 -4.84 -4.26
C GLY A 234 -4.74 -5.15 -2.94
N ARG A 235 -4.83 -4.18 -2.02
CA ARG A 235 -5.45 -4.27 -0.68
C ARG A 235 -6.84 -3.67 -0.66
N TYR A 236 -7.76 -4.30 -1.38
CA TYR A 236 -9.16 -3.87 -1.39
C TYR A 236 -9.83 -3.97 -0.01
N ASP A 237 -9.30 -4.77 0.91
CA ASP A 237 -9.82 -4.96 2.26
C ASP A 237 -9.84 -3.68 3.11
N PHE A 238 -9.04 -2.67 2.75
CA PHE A 238 -9.08 -1.36 3.40
C PHE A 238 -10.45 -0.67 3.32
N MET A 239 -11.25 -0.94 2.29
CA MET A 239 -12.62 -0.41 2.19
C MET A 239 -13.48 -0.82 3.39
N GLN A 240 -13.26 -2.02 3.95
CA GLN A 240 -13.97 -2.48 5.13
C GLN A 240 -13.59 -1.67 6.36
N LEU A 241 -12.31 -1.34 6.52
CA LEU A 241 -11.82 -0.55 7.64
C LEU A 241 -12.39 0.87 7.58
N GLN A 242 -12.34 1.51 6.41
CA GLN A 242 -12.93 2.83 6.18
C GLN A 242 -14.43 2.84 6.48
N ILE A 243 -15.23 1.98 5.85
CA ILE A 243 -16.69 1.95 6.06
C ILE A 243 -17.04 1.63 7.52
N SER A 244 -16.29 0.77 8.21
CA SER A 244 -16.54 0.45 9.63
C SER A 244 -16.35 1.65 10.58
N GLN A 245 -15.58 2.65 10.16
CA GLN A 245 -15.39 3.91 10.87
C GLN A 245 -16.40 4.96 10.38
N PHE A 246 -16.49 5.16 9.07
CA PHE A 246 -17.34 6.17 8.44
C PHE A 246 -18.82 5.98 8.77
N SER A 247 -19.29 4.72 8.82
CA SER A 247 -20.68 4.38 9.23
C SER A 247 -21.07 4.82 10.64
N LYS A 248 -20.10 5.23 11.47
CA LYS A 248 -20.34 5.70 12.85
C LYS A 248 -20.24 7.22 12.98
N TYR A 249 -19.90 7.92 11.91
CA TYR A 249 -19.52 9.32 11.92
C TYR A 249 -20.65 10.14 11.28
N PRO A 250 -21.39 10.96 12.06
CA PRO A 250 -22.56 11.68 11.54
C PRO A 250 -22.28 12.63 10.37
N ASP A 251 -21.05 13.13 10.23
CA ASP A 251 -20.64 13.97 9.11
C ASP A 251 -20.64 13.22 7.77
N PHE A 252 -20.61 11.87 7.78
CA PHE A 252 -20.74 11.04 6.59
C PHE A 252 -22.18 10.88 6.10
N ASP A 253 -23.19 11.32 6.85
CA ASP A 253 -24.58 11.38 6.37
C ASP A 253 -24.76 12.37 5.20
N SER A 254 -23.77 13.25 4.99
CA SER A 254 -23.74 14.23 3.90
C SER A 254 -22.65 13.94 2.85
N VAL A 255 -22.14 12.70 2.85
CA VAL A 255 -21.06 12.26 1.96
C VAL A 255 -21.57 11.23 0.96
N GLU A 256 -21.11 11.36 -0.28
CA GLU A 256 -21.16 10.31 -1.30
C GLU A 256 -19.81 9.59 -1.33
N LEU A 257 -19.79 8.26 -1.22
CA LEU A 257 -18.56 7.46 -1.25
C LEU A 257 -18.46 6.65 -2.55
N VAL A 258 -17.37 6.83 -3.28
CA VAL A 258 -17.10 6.19 -4.57
C VAL A 258 -15.77 5.44 -4.50
N TYR A 259 -15.83 4.13 -4.40
CA TYR A 259 -14.65 3.28 -4.55
C TYR A 259 -14.39 2.98 -6.03
N VAL A 260 -13.12 2.94 -6.42
CA VAL A 260 -12.71 2.59 -7.79
C VAL A 260 -11.76 1.40 -7.73
N LEU A 261 -12.15 0.28 -8.34
CA LEU A 261 -11.28 -0.86 -8.52
C LEU A 261 -10.76 -0.88 -9.95
N ASP A 262 -9.45 -0.70 -10.12
CA ASP A 262 -8.78 -0.80 -11.41
C ASP A 262 -7.90 -2.05 -11.55
N ASP A 263 -7.93 -2.94 -10.57
CA ASP A 263 -7.38 -4.28 -10.66
C ASP A 263 -8.50 -5.28 -11.04
N PRO A 264 -8.68 -5.62 -12.33
CA PRO A 264 -9.77 -6.48 -12.78
C PRO A 264 -9.69 -7.89 -12.18
N MET A 265 -8.52 -8.33 -11.72
CA MET A 265 -8.34 -9.65 -11.10
C MET A 265 -9.00 -9.75 -9.73
N LEU A 266 -9.26 -8.62 -9.07
CA LEU A 266 -9.90 -8.55 -7.76
C LEU A 266 -11.41 -8.29 -7.86
N ALA A 267 -11.95 -8.20 -9.08
CA ALA A 267 -13.33 -7.76 -9.29
C ALA A 267 -14.37 -8.72 -8.69
N HIS A 268 -14.06 -10.02 -8.58
CA HIS A 268 -14.99 -10.98 -7.96
C HIS A 268 -15.01 -10.81 -6.43
N GLU A 269 -13.83 -10.79 -5.82
CA GLU A 269 -13.62 -10.64 -4.39
C GLU A 269 -14.19 -9.32 -3.88
N VAL A 270 -13.92 -8.21 -4.57
CA VAL A 270 -14.43 -6.89 -4.21
C VAL A 270 -15.96 -6.85 -4.25
N ARG A 271 -16.62 -7.53 -5.20
CA ARG A 271 -18.10 -7.58 -5.24
C ARG A 271 -18.68 -8.28 -4.02
N ILE A 272 -18.08 -9.41 -3.62
CA ILE A 272 -18.52 -10.17 -2.44
C ILE A 272 -18.29 -9.34 -1.17
N THR A 273 -17.10 -8.77 -1.03
CA THR A 273 -16.72 -7.94 0.12
C THR A 273 -17.61 -6.70 0.23
N ALA A 274 -17.84 -5.98 -0.88
CA ALA A 274 -18.71 -4.80 -0.90
C ALA A 274 -20.13 -5.14 -0.44
N LYS A 275 -20.71 -6.25 -0.94
CA LYS A 275 -22.03 -6.70 -0.49
C LYS A 275 -22.06 -6.98 1.01
N GLY A 276 -21.10 -7.74 1.53
CA GLY A 276 -21.04 -8.07 2.96
C GLY A 276 -20.82 -6.84 3.86
N ILE A 277 -20.03 -5.87 3.40
CA ILE A 277 -19.83 -4.59 4.09
C ILE A 277 -21.15 -3.81 4.17
N TYR A 278 -21.86 -3.67 3.05
CA TYR A 278 -23.14 -2.97 3.03
C TYR A 278 -24.18 -3.65 3.94
N GLU A 279 -24.31 -4.98 3.87
CA GLU A 279 -25.21 -5.75 4.75
C GLU A 279 -24.85 -5.61 6.24
N THR A 280 -23.57 -5.40 6.56
CA THR A 280 -23.09 -5.25 7.94
C THR A 280 -23.28 -3.85 8.51
N PHE A 281 -22.99 -2.81 7.71
CA PHE A 281 -22.90 -1.44 8.20
C PHE A 281 -24.03 -0.53 7.71
N GLY A 282 -24.77 -0.91 6.67
CA GLY A 282 -25.89 -0.15 6.11
C GLY A 282 -25.54 1.19 5.45
N MET A 283 -24.26 1.57 5.42
CA MET A 283 -23.78 2.83 4.83
C MET A 283 -23.77 2.72 3.30
N PRO A 284 -24.44 3.62 2.55
CA PRO A 284 -24.43 3.60 1.10
C PRO A 284 -23.07 3.95 0.48
N PHE A 285 -22.72 3.28 -0.62
CA PHE A 285 -21.54 3.60 -1.43
C PHE A 285 -21.64 3.03 -2.85
N LYS A 286 -20.77 3.52 -3.74
CA LYS A 286 -20.61 3.03 -5.11
C LYS A 286 -19.28 2.30 -5.27
N VAL A 287 -19.23 1.34 -6.19
CA VAL A 287 -17.98 0.72 -6.66
C VAL A 287 -17.94 0.79 -8.18
N VAL A 288 -16.94 1.49 -8.70
CA VAL A 288 -16.64 1.60 -10.13
C VAL A 288 -15.54 0.59 -10.47
N PHE A 289 -15.82 -0.32 -11.39
CA PHE A 289 -14.87 -1.33 -11.84
C PHE A 289 -14.33 -0.93 -13.21
N SER A 290 -13.01 -0.75 -13.30
CA SER A 290 -12.29 -0.65 -14.57
C SER A 290 -11.85 -2.05 -15.00
N GLU A 291 -11.88 -2.33 -16.31
CA GLU A 291 -11.39 -3.59 -16.86
C GLU A 291 -9.87 -3.67 -16.97
N ARG A 292 -9.17 -2.58 -16.65
CA ARG A 292 -7.71 -2.47 -16.71
C ARG A 292 -7.17 -1.55 -15.62
N ASN A 293 -5.91 -1.77 -15.26
CA ASN A 293 -5.18 -0.86 -14.38
C ASN A 293 -4.89 0.44 -15.13
N LEU A 294 -5.37 1.56 -14.59
CA LEU A 294 -5.24 2.90 -15.18
C LEU A 294 -4.16 3.74 -14.47
N GLY A 295 -3.50 3.17 -13.46
CA GLY A 295 -2.65 3.89 -12.53
C GLY A 295 -3.46 4.77 -11.57
N PHE A 296 -2.78 5.35 -10.59
CA PHE A 296 -3.41 6.19 -9.57
C PHE A 296 -4.19 7.36 -10.17
N ALA A 297 -3.59 8.10 -11.12
CA ALA A 297 -4.23 9.20 -11.82
C ALA A 297 -5.52 8.78 -12.53
N GLY A 298 -5.46 7.71 -13.34
CA GLY A 298 -6.59 7.24 -14.12
C GLY A 298 -7.72 6.64 -13.27
N ALA A 299 -7.38 5.92 -12.19
CA ALA A 299 -8.38 5.39 -11.25
C ALA A 299 -9.14 6.52 -10.54
N ASN A 300 -8.44 7.55 -10.06
CA ASN A 300 -9.09 8.73 -9.47
C ASN A 300 -9.95 9.48 -10.49
N ASN A 301 -9.42 9.78 -11.68
CA ASN A 301 -10.17 10.44 -12.75
C ASN A 301 -11.47 9.69 -13.06
N LEU A 302 -11.39 8.36 -13.20
CA LEU A 302 -12.55 7.50 -13.44
C LEU A 302 -13.57 7.62 -12.30
N GLY A 303 -13.15 7.62 -11.04
CA GLY A 303 -14.06 7.81 -9.91
C GLY A 303 -14.77 9.16 -9.90
N VAL A 304 -14.07 10.22 -10.30
CA VAL A 304 -14.62 11.59 -10.37
C VAL A 304 -15.71 11.74 -11.43
N GLU A 305 -15.72 10.90 -12.47
CA GLU A 305 -16.83 10.84 -13.43
C GLU A 305 -18.16 10.43 -12.77
N TYR A 306 -18.10 9.69 -11.64
CA TYR A 306 -19.26 9.22 -10.89
C TYR A 306 -19.53 10.03 -9.61
N ALA A 307 -18.72 11.07 -9.35
CA ALA A 307 -18.88 12.01 -8.25
C ALA A 307 -19.90 13.11 -8.63
N THR A 308 -20.93 13.28 -7.80
CA THR A 308 -22.03 14.22 -8.07
C THR A 308 -22.04 15.46 -7.19
N SER A 309 -21.27 15.48 -6.11
CA SER A 309 -21.29 16.59 -5.15
C SER A 309 -20.49 17.80 -5.62
N GLU A 310 -20.76 18.96 -5.01
CA GLU A 310 -20.05 20.22 -5.28
C GLU A 310 -18.56 20.15 -4.92
N ASN A 311 -18.26 19.55 -3.78
CA ASN A 311 -16.89 19.33 -3.32
C ASN A 311 -16.46 17.89 -3.60
N LEU A 312 -15.16 17.73 -3.85
CA LEU A 312 -14.50 16.47 -4.15
C LEU A 312 -13.36 16.27 -3.16
N LEU A 313 -13.29 15.07 -2.57
CA LEU A 313 -12.14 14.62 -1.80
C LEU A 313 -11.54 13.38 -2.46
N LEU A 314 -10.29 13.49 -2.89
CA LEU A 314 -9.47 12.36 -3.32
C LEU A 314 -8.83 11.76 -2.07
N LEU A 315 -9.06 10.48 -1.81
CA LEU A 315 -8.65 9.84 -0.56
C LEU A 315 -8.07 8.45 -0.82
N ASN A 316 -6.88 8.18 -0.32
CA ASN A 316 -6.31 6.83 -0.36
C ASN A 316 -7.12 5.85 0.51
N SER A 317 -7.16 4.58 0.10
CA SER A 317 -7.91 3.55 0.81
C SER A 317 -7.38 3.24 2.21
N ASP A 318 -6.08 3.45 2.45
CA ASP A 318 -5.38 3.22 3.71
C ASP A 318 -5.29 4.46 4.61
N ILE A 319 -6.09 5.49 4.34
CA ILE A 319 -6.25 6.68 5.20
C ILE A 319 -7.38 6.46 6.21
N MET A 320 -7.06 6.69 7.49
CA MET A 320 -7.98 6.51 8.62
C MET A 320 -8.02 7.79 9.48
N PRO A 321 -9.20 8.39 9.72
CA PRO A 321 -9.31 9.59 10.54
C PRO A 321 -9.00 9.34 12.02
N LYS A 322 -8.31 10.29 12.67
CA LYS A 322 -8.05 10.25 14.12
C LYS A 322 -9.29 10.53 14.94
N HIS A 323 -10.19 11.38 14.43
CA HIS A 323 -11.35 11.88 15.15
C HIS A 323 -12.60 11.92 14.26
N LYS A 324 -13.78 11.87 14.87
CA LYS A 324 -15.07 12.10 14.21
C LYS A 324 -15.27 13.59 13.93
N GLY A 325 -16.07 13.96 12.93
CA GLY A 325 -16.33 15.36 12.59
C GLY A 325 -15.26 16.01 11.72
N TRP A 326 -14.21 15.26 11.35
CA TRP A 326 -13.09 15.77 10.56
C TRP A 326 -13.54 16.24 9.17
N VAL A 327 -14.55 15.62 8.54
CA VAL A 327 -15.03 16.03 7.22
C VAL A 327 -15.69 17.41 7.31
N THR A 328 -16.49 17.63 8.36
CA THR A 328 -17.13 18.93 8.60
C THR A 328 -16.10 20.03 8.85
N GLU A 329 -15.08 19.74 9.66
CA GLU A 329 -13.96 20.66 9.91
C GLU A 329 -13.20 20.97 8.62
N TYR A 330 -12.90 19.95 7.82
CA TYR A 330 -12.12 20.09 6.60
C TYR A 330 -12.84 20.90 5.52
N LEU A 331 -14.15 20.67 5.32
CA LEU A 331 -15.00 21.48 4.45
C LEU A 331 -15.06 22.93 4.92
N LYS A 332 -15.25 23.16 6.23
CA LYS A 332 -15.28 24.51 6.80
C LYS A 332 -13.96 25.24 6.58
N GLN A 333 -12.82 24.56 6.75
CA GLN A 333 -11.51 25.15 6.51
C GLN A 333 -11.31 25.49 5.03
N PHE A 334 -11.74 24.62 4.12
CA PHE A 334 -11.67 24.86 2.69
C PHE A 334 -12.49 26.10 2.27
N GLU A 335 -13.73 26.20 2.76
CA GLU A 335 -14.62 27.34 2.48
C GLU A 335 -14.10 28.68 3.05
N ASN A 336 -13.42 28.65 4.20
CA ASN A 336 -12.88 29.86 4.84
C ASN A 336 -11.48 30.24 4.35
N THR A 337 -10.82 29.40 3.54
CA THR A 337 -9.50 29.69 3.00
C THR A 337 -9.65 30.44 1.67
N GLU A 338 -9.28 31.72 1.66
CA GLU A 338 -9.42 32.58 0.49
C GLU A 338 -8.62 32.05 -0.71
N ASN A 339 -9.26 32.00 -1.89
CA ASN A 339 -8.67 31.52 -3.15
C ASN A 339 -8.04 30.12 -3.06
N CYS A 340 -8.53 29.26 -2.15
CA CYS A 340 -8.06 27.90 -2.01
C CYS A 340 -8.56 27.03 -3.17
N GLY A 341 -7.63 26.53 -3.99
CA GLY A 341 -7.91 25.56 -5.05
C GLY A 341 -7.85 24.12 -4.54
N ILE A 342 -6.88 23.81 -3.66
CA ILE A 342 -6.74 22.51 -2.99
C ILE A 342 -6.40 22.74 -1.51
N LEU A 343 -7.09 22.01 -0.64
CA LEU A 343 -6.72 21.87 0.76
C LEU A 343 -6.29 20.43 1.04
N GLY A 344 -5.05 20.23 1.49
CA GLY A 344 -4.50 18.96 1.97
C GLY A 344 -4.67 18.75 3.47
N ALA A 345 -4.55 17.51 3.93
CA ALA A 345 -4.60 17.15 5.35
C ALA A 345 -3.20 16.80 5.88
N THR A 346 -2.99 16.92 7.19
CA THR A 346 -1.79 16.39 7.83
C THR A 346 -1.91 14.87 8.00
N LEU A 347 -0.93 14.13 7.51
CA LEU A 347 -0.87 12.68 7.62
C LEU A 347 0.22 12.26 8.60
N VAL A 348 -0.10 11.31 9.47
CA VAL A 348 0.83 10.75 10.46
C VAL A 348 0.94 9.24 10.31
N TYR A 349 2.10 8.71 10.68
CA TYR A 349 2.31 7.30 10.91
C TYR A 349 1.60 6.83 12.20
N GLU A 350 1.53 5.52 12.42
CA GLU A 350 0.88 4.93 13.60
C GLU A 350 1.56 5.27 14.94
N ASP A 351 2.81 5.74 14.88
CA ASP A 351 3.59 6.21 16.02
C ASP A 351 3.41 7.71 16.31
N GLU A 352 2.49 8.39 15.61
CA GLU A 352 2.20 9.83 15.70
C GLU A 352 3.30 10.74 15.14
N THR A 353 4.27 10.19 14.41
CA THR A 353 5.20 11.01 13.64
C THR A 353 4.60 11.47 12.31
N ILE A 354 4.95 12.68 11.88
CA ILE A 354 4.48 13.27 10.64
C ILE A 354 4.99 12.44 9.46
N GLN A 355 4.09 12.10 8.57
CA GLN A 355 4.41 11.58 7.24
C GLN A 355 4.28 12.68 6.18
N HIS A 356 3.26 13.54 6.32
CA HIS A 356 2.99 14.65 5.42
C HIS A 356 2.35 15.82 6.16
N ALA A 357 2.88 17.02 5.93
CA ALA A 357 2.31 18.28 6.39
C ALA A 357 2.62 19.37 5.34
N GLY A 358 2.24 19.10 4.08
CA GLY A 358 2.69 19.85 2.91
C GLY A 358 3.93 19.27 2.25
N MET A 359 4.26 19.80 1.07
CA MET A 359 5.42 19.40 0.26
C MET A 359 6.12 20.61 -0.34
N GLU A 360 7.43 20.48 -0.51
CA GLU A 360 8.31 21.47 -1.10
C GLU A 360 9.09 20.85 -2.27
N PHE A 361 9.43 21.65 -3.26
CA PHE A 361 10.33 21.22 -4.32
C PHE A 361 11.78 21.23 -3.83
N ARG A 362 12.46 20.08 -3.93
CA ARG A 362 13.91 19.99 -3.73
C ARG A 362 14.58 19.40 -4.96
N LYS A 363 15.70 19.99 -5.37
CA LYS A 363 16.53 19.39 -6.41
C LYS A 363 17.06 18.07 -5.90
N ASP A 364 17.02 17.06 -6.75
CA ASP A 364 17.69 15.80 -6.45
C ASP A 364 19.22 15.98 -6.54
N GLU A 365 19.94 15.59 -5.49
CA GLU A 365 21.40 15.70 -5.43
C GLU A 365 22.11 14.68 -6.33
N HIS A 366 21.49 13.52 -6.55
CA HIS A 366 22.06 12.42 -7.32
C HIS A 366 21.60 12.46 -8.78
N PHE A 367 20.44 13.08 -9.07
CA PHE A 367 19.86 13.20 -10.40
C PHE A 367 19.64 14.66 -10.81
N PRO A 368 20.70 15.35 -11.29
CA PRO A 368 20.60 16.73 -11.74
C PRO A 368 19.50 16.93 -12.78
N GLY A 369 18.69 17.97 -12.57
CA GLY A 369 17.56 18.30 -13.44
C GLY A 369 16.22 17.72 -13.01
N ILE A 370 16.19 16.89 -11.96
CA ILE A 370 14.96 16.40 -11.33
C ILE A 370 14.65 17.23 -10.08
N TRP A 371 13.37 17.53 -9.89
CA TRP A 371 12.84 18.14 -8.67
C TRP A 371 11.94 17.13 -7.96
N MET A 372 12.35 16.70 -6.78
CA MET A 372 11.62 15.78 -5.93
C MET A 372 10.64 16.54 -5.02
N ASN A 373 9.53 15.88 -4.69
CA ASN A 373 8.58 16.35 -3.69
C ASN A 373 9.11 15.97 -2.30
N HIS A 374 9.68 16.95 -1.60
CA HIS A 374 10.15 16.76 -0.24
C HIS A 374 9.01 17.00 0.76
N HIS A 375 8.91 16.18 1.79
CA HIS A 375 7.94 16.32 2.88
C HIS A 375 8.62 16.94 4.11
N PRO A 376 8.40 18.24 4.41
CA PRO A 376 8.91 18.86 5.62
C PRO A 376 8.42 18.13 6.88
N PHE A 377 9.26 18.13 7.93
CA PHE A 377 8.97 17.51 9.23
C PHE A 377 8.70 16.00 9.22
N LYS A 378 8.90 15.30 8.09
CA LYS A 378 8.71 13.85 8.03
C LYS A 378 9.55 13.15 9.11
N GLY A 379 8.91 12.30 9.91
CA GLY A 379 9.49 11.58 11.04
C GLY A 379 9.52 12.36 12.36
N PHE A 380 9.14 13.65 12.38
CA PHE A 380 9.03 14.41 13.63
C PHE A 380 7.70 14.09 14.33
N PRO A 381 7.66 13.98 15.67
CA PRO A 381 6.41 13.88 16.41
C PRO A 381 5.49 15.07 16.12
N VAL A 382 4.24 14.81 15.74
CA VAL A 382 3.30 15.86 15.30
C VAL A 382 3.06 16.93 16.37
N GLU A 383 3.06 16.54 17.64
CA GLU A 383 2.86 17.43 18.79
C GLU A 383 4.00 18.42 19.05
N LEU A 384 5.17 18.20 18.44
CA LEU A 384 6.35 19.08 18.58
C LEU A 384 6.46 20.11 17.45
N VAL A 385 5.61 20.01 16.43
CA VAL A 385 5.65 20.87 15.25
C VAL A 385 4.48 21.86 15.34
N ASN A 386 4.80 23.13 15.58
CA ASN A 386 3.80 24.19 15.70
C ASN A 386 3.55 24.87 14.34
N LEU A 387 2.43 24.55 13.71
CA LEU A 387 1.99 25.12 12.44
C LEU A 387 0.68 25.89 12.64
N PRO A 388 0.38 26.91 11.82
CA PRO A 388 -0.96 27.49 11.77
C PRO A 388 -2.02 26.43 11.47
N ASP A 389 -3.27 26.63 11.91
CA ASP A 389 -4.38 25.69 11.69
C ASP A 389 -4.55 25.31 10.22
N VAL A 390 -4.40 26.30 9.34
CA VAL A 390 -4.30 26.15 7.89
C VAL A 390 -3.16 27.05 7.40
N PHE A 391 -2.27 26.51 6.57
CA PHE A 391 -1.14 27.25 6.01
C PHE A 391 -0.97 26.95 4.52
N GLU A 392 -0.45 27.92 3.76
CA GLU A 392 -0.14 27.73 2.34
C GLU A 392 1.08 26.81 2.18
N SER A 393 1.02 25.94 1.16
CA SER A 393 2.12 25.05 0.81
C SER A 393 2.22 24.98 -0.72
N PRO A 394 3.43 24.92 -1.31
CA PRO A 394 3.55 24.75 -2.76
C PRO A 394 2.80 23.53 -3.27
N LEU A 395 2.78 22.45 -2.49
CA LEU A 395 2.27 21.15 -2.89
C LEU A 395 1.62 20.42 -1.70
N THR A 396 0.68 19.52 -1.98
CA THR A 396 0.20 18.52 -1.01
C THR A 396 0.07 17.15 -1.68
N THR A 397 0.02 16.07 -0.91
CA THR A 397 0.01 14.71 -1.45
C THR A 397 -1.37 14.30 -1.94
N GLY A 398 -1.42 13.50 -3.01
CA GLY A 398 -2.66 12.95 -3.57
C GLY A 398 -3.40 11.98 -2.64
N ALA A 399 -2.81 11.61 -1.49
CA ALA A 399 -3.43 10.71 -0.53
C ALA A 399 -4.67 11.31 0.18
N CYS A 400 -4.75 12.64 0.29
CA CYS A 400 -5.91 13.34 0.85
C CYS A 400 -5.97 14.78 0.31
N MET A 401 -6.79 15.03 -0.72
CA MET A 401 -6.94 16.35 -1.36
C MET A 401 -8.41 16.75 -1.48
N LEU A 402 -8.79 17.84 -0.82
CA LEU A 402 -10.11 18.47 -0.93
C LEU A 402 -10.08 19.62 -1.93
N MET A 403 -11.04 19.65 -2.86
CA MET A 403 -11.21 20.73 -3.83
C MET A 403 -12.64 20.80 -4.37
N LYS A 404 -12.95 21.82 -5.20
CA LYS A 404 -14.22 21.86 -5.95
C LYS A 404 -14.20 20.84 -7.09
N THR A 405 -15.29 20.09 -7.24
CA THR A 405 -15.47 19.11 -8.33
C THR A 405 -15.40 19.79 -9.70
N SER A 406 -15.96 21.00 -9.81
CA SER A 406 -15.91 21.81 -11.03
C SER A 406 -14.47 22.20 -11.41
N LEU A 407 -13.65 22.62 -10.44
CA LEU A 407 -12.25 22.96 -10.67
C LEU A 407 -11.45 21.74 -11.11
N TYR A 408 -11.66 20.57 -10.50
CA TYR A 408 -10.97 19.34 -10.93
C TYR A 408 -11.26 19.03 -12.41
N ARG A 409 -12.53 19.12 -12.81
CA ARG A 409 -12.95 18.91 -14.21
C ARG A 409 -12.38 19.97 -15.15
N GLU A 410 -12.39 21.23 -14.74
CA GLU A 410 -11.81 22.34 -15.51
C GLU A 410 -10.31 22.15 -15.75
N LEU A 411 -9.58 21.66 -14.75
CA LEU A 411 -8.14 21.37 -14.83
C LEU A 411 -7.80 20.09 -15.60
N GLY A 412 -8.82 19.33 -16.02
CA GLY A 412 -8.66 18.03 -16.68
C GLY A 412 -8.22 16.90 -15.73
N GLY A 413 -8.40 17.08 -14.42
CA GLY A 413 -8.05 16.10 -13.39
C GLY A 413 -6.56 15.82 -13.26
N PHE A 414 -6.22 14.64 -12.72
CA PHE A 414 -4.84 14.17 -12.70
C PHE A 414 -4.34 13.87 -14.11
N GLU A 415 -3.08 14.19 -14.39
CA GLU A 415 -2.45 13.87 -15.67
C GLU A 415 -2.19 12.34 -15.76
N PRO A 416 -2.88 11.61 -16.66
CA PRO A 416 -2.78 10.15 -16.72
C PRO A 416 -1.43 9.64 -17.27
N LEU A 417 -0.58 10.53 -17.81
CA LEU A 417 0.76 10.16 -18.29
C LEU A 417 1.82 9.99 -17.20
N PHE A 418 1.53 10.37 -15.95
CA PHE A 418 2.31 9.89 -14.81
C PHE A 418 2.02 8.40 -14.61
N VAL A 419 2.97 7.57 -15.05
CA VAL A 419 2.75 6.13 -15.19
C VAL A 419 2.65 5.48 -13.82
N LEU A 420 1.56 4.74 -13.57
CA LEU A 420 1.20 4.06 -12.33
C LEU A 420 1.00 4.96 -11.09
N GLY A 421 1.77 6.02 -10.91
CA GLY A 421 1.70 6.97 -9.80
C GLY A 421 3.02 7.74 -9.65
N ASP A 422 3.13 8.54 -8.58
CA ASP A 422 4.17 9.54 -8.34
C ASP A 422 4.10 10.76 -9.28
N PHE A 423 4.06 11.95 -8.66
CA PHE A 423 4.05 13.29 -9.28
C PHE A 423 2.73 13.75 -9.93
N GLU A 424 1.72 12.89 -10.09
CA GLU A 424 0.39 13.34 -10.52
C GLU A 424 -0.26 14.32 -9.54
N ASP A 425 0.02 14.16 -8.25
CA ASP A 425 -0.43 15.06 -7.20
C ASP A 425 0.23 16.43 -7.29
N SER A 426 1.53 16.46 -7.57
CA SER A 426 2.25 17.70 -7.86
C SER A 426 1.80 18.39 -9.14
N ASP A 427 1.54 17.64 -10.23
CA ASP A 427 0.98 18.22 -11.46
C ASP A 427 -0.37 18.89 -11.21
N LEU A 428 -1.24 18.29 -10.40
CA LEU A 428 -2.52 18.91 -10.05
C LEU A 428 -2.34 20.18 -9.20
N CYS A 429 -1.43 20.17 -8.22
CA CYS A 429 -1.08 21.37 -7.46
C CYS A 429 -0.53 22.48 -8.38
N LEU A 430 0.34 22.14 -9.33
CA LEU A 430 0.92 23.07 -10.29
C LEU A 430 -0.13 23.64 -11.26
N LYS A 431 -1.10 22.82 -11.69
CA LYS A 431 -2.28 23.28 -12.45
C LYS A 431 -3.09 24.32 -11.67
N VAL A 432 -3.29 24.11 -10.37
CA VAL A 432 -3.98 25.05 -9.46
C VAL A 432 -3.23 26.37 -9.33
N HIS A 433 -1.91 26.32 -9.09
CA HIS A 433 -1.06 27.52 -9.06
C HIS A 433 -1.09 28.27 -10.40
N ASN A 434 -1.04 27.56 -11.52
CA ASN A 434 -1.12 28.16 -12.87
C ASN A 434 -2.47 28.83 -13.15
N LYS A 435 -3.53 28.50 -12.40
CA LYS A 435 -4.82 29.21 -12.40
C LYS A 435 -4.88 30.42 -11.46
N GLY A 436 -3.81 30.71 -10.72
CA GLY A 436 -3.75 31.78 -9.73
C GLY A 436 -4.45 31.44 -8.41
N LEU A 437 -4.74 30.16 -8.18
CA LEU A 437 -5.33 29.65 -6.94
C LEU A 437 -4.25 29.08 -6.02
N LYS A 438 -4.58 28.92 -4.75
CA LYS A 438 -3.64 28.50 -3.70
C LYS A 438 -3.79 27.02 -3.37
N VAL A 439 -2.67 26.40 -2.99
CA VAL A 439 -2.64 25.11 -2.30
C VAL A 439 -2.39 25.38 -0.82
N ALA A 440 -3.21 24.80 0.04
CA ALA A 440 -3.09 24.94 1.49
C ALA A 440 -3.12 23.57 2.16
N VAL A 441 -2.68 23.51 3.42
CA VAL A 441 -2.70 22.29 4.24
C VAL A 441 -3.29 22.62 5.60
N SER A 442 -4.18 21.74 6.07
CA SER A 442 -4.68 21.74 7.43
C SER A 442 -3.72 21.02 8.37
N SER A 443 -3.29 21.69 9.44
CA SER A 443 -2.53 21.08 10.55
C SER A 443 -3.42 20.42 11.61
N THR A 444 -4.72 20.74 11.60
CA THR A 444 -5.70 20.31 12.60
C THR A 444 -6.50 19.09 12.15
N VAL A 445 -6.74 18.95 10.84
CA VAL A 445 -7.26 17.71 10.25
C VAL A 445 -6.11 16.71 10.10
N VAL A 446 -5.92 15.91 11.16
CA VAL A 446 -4.85 14.91 11.24
C VAL A 446 -5.40 13.51 11.01
N LEU A 447 -4.86 12.80 10.03
CA LEU A 447 -5.29 11.46 9.62
C LEU A 447 -4.11 10.48 9.71
N TYR A 448 -4.38 9.21 10.06
CA TYR A 448 -3.38 8.16 9.92
C TYR A 448 -3.31 7.73 8.46
N HIS A 449 -2.11 7.55 7.94
CA HIS A 449 -1.87 6.89 6.66
C HIS A 449 -1.07 5.63 6.91
N LEU A 450 -1.70 4.47 6.72
CA LEU A 450 -1.13 3.16 7.06
C LEU A 450 -0.14 2.65 6.00
N GLU A 451 0.64 3.57 5.42
CA GLU A 451 1.61 3.38 4.33
C GLU A 451 2.53 2.18 4.61
N ARG A 452 2.91 1.46 3.54
CA ARG A 452 3.57 0.13 3.46
C ARG A 452 2.62 -1.07 3.35
N LEU A 453 1.38 -0.99 3.80
CA LEU A 453 0.45 -2.14 3.68
C LEU A 453 -0.13 -2.33 2.26
N SER A 454 -0.27 -1.25 1.49
CA SER A 454 -0.77 -1.23 0.09
C SER A 454 0.35 -1.37 -0.95
N GLN A 455 1.59 -0.97 -0.62
CA GLN A 455 2.74 -0.96 -1.53
C GLN A 455 3.66 -2.19 -1.43
N ASP A 456 3.69 -2.90 -0.30
CA ASP A 456 4.55 -4.09 -0.07
C ASP A 456 4.16 -5.34 -0.89
N LEU A 457 3.15 -5.23 -1.76
CA LEU A 457 2.72 -6.32 -2.65
C LEU A 457 3.49 -6.39 -3.98
N VAL A 458 4.54 -5.59 -4.20
CA VAL A 458 5.07 -5.38 -5.56
C VAL A 458 6.54 -5.74 -5.72
N ASP A 459 6.76 -6.64 -6.69
CA ASP A 459 7.98 -7.10 -7.37
C ASP A 459 9.32 -6.47 -6.94
N SER A 460 10.25 -7.34 -6.53
CA SER A 460 11.61 -6.97 -6.14
C SER A 460 12.41 -6.44 -7.35
N GLY A 461 12.75 -5.14 -7.38
CA GLY A 461 13.61 -4.54 -8.41
C GLY A 461 13.83 -3.03 -8.22
N ASP A 462 14.66 -2.41 -9.06
CA ASP A 462 14.90 -0.95 -9.08
C ASP A 462 13.97 -0.21 -10.07
N TRP A 463 13.16 -0.94 -10.85
CA TRP A 463 12.34 -0.38 -11.92
C TRP A 463 11.33 0.67 -11.43
N LYS A 464 10.75 0.50 -10.24
CA LYS A 464 9.85 1.52 -9.65
C LYS A 464 10.58 2.82 -9.37
N PHE A 465 11.77 2.74 -8.79
CA PHE A 465 12.60 3.90 -8.54
C PHE A 465 12.96 4.62 -9.86
N LYS A 466 13.33 3.86 -10.89
CA LYS A 466 13.55 4.41 -12.25
C LYS A 466 12.28 5.05 -12.82
N LEU A 467 11.10 4.48 -12.56
CA LEU A 467 9.82 5.04 -12.97
C LEU A 467 9.52 6.35 -12.25
N THR A 468 9.80 6.44 -10.94
CA THR A 468 9.71 7.70 -10.18
C THR A 468 10.62 8.76 -10.81
N LEU A 469 11.88 8.43 -11.15
CA LEU A 469 12.79 9.36 -11.83
C LEU A 469 12.26 9.79 -13.21
N LEU A 470 11.69 8.86 -13.97
CA LEU A 470 11.05 9.15 -15.27
C LEU A 470 9.89 10.13 -15.12
N ASN A 471 9.01 9.90 -14.15
CA ASN A 471 7.90 10.79 -13.84
C ASN A 471 8.40 12.17 -13.34
N GLY A 472 9.47 12.20 -12.56
CA GLY A 472 10.13 13.45 -12.14
C GLY A 472 10.67 14.28 -13.32
N VAL A 473 11.30 13.63 -14.30
CA VAL A 473 11.72 14.28 -15.55
C VAL A 473 10.51 14.81 -16.32
N TYR A 474 9.43 14.03 -16.39
CA TYR A 474 8.22 14.46 -17.08
C TYR A 474 7.59 15.69 -16.41
N GLN A 475 7.51 15.72 -15.07
CA GLN A 475 7.07 16.89 -14.31
C GLN A 475 7.87 18.13 -14.69
N VAL A 476 9.20 18.04 -14.72
CA VAL A 476 10.06 19.18 -15.07
C VAL A 476 9.80 19.63 -16.50
N SER A 477 9.63 18.71 -17.45
CA SER A 477 9.33 19.06 -18.85
C SER A 477 8.04 19.86 -19.03
N ARG A 478 7.09 19.72 -18.09
CA ARG A 478 5.81 20.45 -18.09
C ARG A 478 5.87 21.76 -17.32
N TRP A 479 6.61 21.78 -16.20
CA TRP A 479 6.43 22.80 -15.17
C TRP A 479 7.72 23.48 -14.69
N GLU A 480 8.85 23.30 -15.38
CA GLU A 480 10.17 23.80 -14.93
C GLU A 480 10.13 25.25 -14.42
N LYS A 481 9.49 26.16 -15.16
CA LYS A 481 9.40 27.57 -14.78
C LYS A 481 8.67 27.77 -13.46
N LEU A 482 7.48 27.18 -13.32
CA LEU A 482 6.63 27.34 -12.13
C LEU A 482 7.26 26.65 -10.90
N ILE A 483 7.89 25.48 -11.10
CA ILE A 483 8.65 24.79 -10.06
C ILE A 483 9.77 25.70 -9.53
N LYS A 484 10.53 26.34 -10.41
CA LYS A 484 11.60 27.28 -10.01
C LYS A 484 11.07 28.55 -9.33
N GLU A 485 9.84 28.95 -9.61
CA GLU A 485 9.19 30.09 -8.95
C GLU A 485 8.73 29.73 -7.53
N LEU A 486 8.14 28.54 -7.36
CA LEU A 486 7.62 28.04 -6.09
C LEU A 486 8.69 27.45 -5.16
N ALA A 487 9.88 27.14 -5.68
CA ALA A 487 11.01 26.62 -4.89
C ALA A 487 11.88 27.71 -4.24
N LYS A 488 11.55 28.99 -4.42
CA LYS A 488 12.23 30.14 -3.80
C LYS A 488 11.58 30.47 -2.47
#